data_AF-A0A1V6GCC8-F1
#
_entry.id   AF-A0A1V6GCC8-F1
#
_cell.length_a   1.000
_cell.length_b   1.000
_cell.length_c   1.000
_cell.angle_alpha   90.00
_cell.angle_beta   90.00
_cell.angle_gamma   90.00
#
_symmetry.space_group_name_H-M   'P 1'
#
loop_
_entity.id
_entity.type
_entity.pdbx_description
1 polymer ?
#
loop_
_entity_poly.entity_id
_entity_poly.type
_entity_poly.pdbx_seq_one_letter_code
_entity_poly.pdbx_strand_id
1 'polypeptide(L)'
;MVLVTEPTPFGLNDLKLAVAVVRELELPFGVVVNRADRNDDRVAVYCREAGIPVLAEIPDDRRVAEAYSRGELMVDALPEYRTLFERLYVDIARLAAGARRAEPRPDGQARKRSFL
;
A
#
# COMPACT_ATOMS: atom_id res chain seq x y z
N MET A 1 6.39 -2.94 -3.64
CA MET A 1 6.34 -2.40 -2.26
C MET A 1 4.89 -2.33 -1.79
N VAL A 2 4.63 -2.40 -0.49
CA VAL A 2 3.28 -2.22 0.06
C VAL A 2 3.33 -1.10 1.09
N LEU A 3 2.46 -0.11 0.93
CA LEU A 3 2.27 0.99 1.87
C LEU A 3 1.02 0.70 2.70
N VAL A 4 1.08 0.93 4.01
CA VAL A 4 -0.08 0.77 4.90
C VAL A 4 -0.40 2.12 5.52
N THR A 5 -1.66 2.52 5.52
CA THR A 5 -2.13 3.76 6.15
C THR A 5 -3.49 3.56 6.80
N GLU A 6 -3.94 4.51 7.61
CA GLU A 6 -5.31 4.60 8.10
C GLU A 6 -6.01 5.84 7.52
N PRO A 7 -7.35 5.86 7.40
CA PRO A 7 -8.11 6.97 6.80
C PRO A 7 -8.24 8.15 7.77
N THR A 8 -7.11 8.64 8.27
CA THR A 8 -7.02 9.85 9.12
C THR A 8 -6.25 10.95 8.38
N PRO A 9 -6.43 12.23 8.74
CA PRO A 9 -5.66 13.32 8.14
C PRO A 9 -4.14 13.10 8.21
N PHE A 10 -3.66 12.58 9.33
CA PHE A 10 -2.25 12.26 9.55
C PHE A 10 -1.81 11.06 8.71
N GLY A 11 -2.60 9.98 8.68
CA GLY A 11 -2.32 8.83 7.83
C GLY A 11 -2.22 9.19 6.35
N LEU A 12 -3.07 10.09 5.85
CA LEU A 12 -2.99 10.58 4.47
C LEU A 12 -1.73 11.43 4.23
N ASN A 13 -1.33 12.28 5.18
CA ASN A 13 -0.11 13.06 5.07
C ASN A 13 1.13 12.16 4.96
N ASP A 14 1.23 11.18 5.85
CA ASP A 14 2.34 10.24 5.90
C ASP A 14 2.37 9.36 4.64
N LEU A 15 1.19 8.94 4.17
CA LEU A 15 1.06 8.23 2.90
C LEU A 15 1.60 9.07 1.73
N LYS A 16 1.26 10.36 1.65
CA LYS A 16 1.73 11.24 0.56
C LYS A 16 3.26 11.35 0.53
N LEU A 17 3.90 11.46 1.69
CA LEU A 17 5.37 11.49 1.80
C LEU A 17 5.98 10.17 1.34
N ALA A 18 5.45 9.04 1.81
CA ALA A 18 5.93 7.72 1.40
C ALA A 18 5.75 7.49 -0.11
N VAL A 19 4.60 7.89 -0.68
CA VAL A 19 4.34 7.81 -2.12
C VAL A 19 5.35 8.62 -2.92
N ALA A 20 5.71 9.82 -2.47
CA ALA A 20 6.71 10.65 -3.15
C ALA A 20 8.07 9.92 -3.25
N VAL A 21 8.54 9.35 -2.14
CA VAL A 21 9.80 8.59 -2.09
C VAL A 21 9.76 7.38 -3.02
N VAL A 22 8.67 6.61 -3.01
CA VAL A 22 8.58 5.35 -3.75
C VAL A 22 8.50 5.58 -5.25
N ARG A 23 7.87 6.68 -5.66
CA ARG A 23 7.85 7.12 -7.05
C ARG A 23 9.23 7.55 -7.54
N GLU A 24 10.01 8.23 -6.70
CA GLU A 24 11.39 8.61 -7.02
C GLU A 24 12.29 7.38 -7.21
N LEU A 25 12.04 6.31 -6.45
CA LEU A 25 12.74 5.03 -6.60
C LEU A 25 12.23 4.17 -7.78
N GLU A 26 11.21 4.64 -8.51
CA GLU A 26 10.57 3.93 -9.62
C GLU A 26 10.12 2.49 -9.28
N LEU A 27 9.80 2.22 -8.01
CA LEU A 27 9.37 0.90 -7.56
C LEU A 27 7.87 0.71 -7.78
N PRO A 28 7.41 -0.51 -8.16
CA PRO A 28 5.99 -0.82 -8.14
C PRO A 28 5.46 -0.77 -6.71
N PHE A 29 4.27 -0.21 -6.49
CA PHE A 29 3.67 -0.20 -5.17
C PHE A 29 2.15 -0.18 -5.20
N GLY A 30 1.56 -0.57 -4.08
CA GLY A 30 0.14 -0.44 -3.79
C GLY A 30 -0.09 -0.10 -2.32
N VAL A 31 -1.32 0.23 -1.99
CA VAL A 31 -1.73 0.71 -0.65
C VAL A 31 -2.69 -0.27 0.00
N VAL A 32 -2.49 -0.56 1.27
CA VAL A 32 -3.47 -1.20 2.14
C VAL A 32 -4.02 -0.14 3.10
N VAL A 33 -5.34 -0.02 3.17
CA VAL A 33 -6.01 0.87 4.11
C VAL A 33 -6.41 0.07 5.34
N ASN A 34 -5.74 0.34 6.46
CA ASN A 34 -6.05 -0.23 7.76
C ASN A 34 -7.10 0.65 8.48
N ARG A 35 -7.94 0.07 9.34
CA ARG A 35 -9.04 0.77 10.02
C ARG A 35 -9.99 1.50 9.07
N ALA A 36 -10.39 0.80 8.01
CA ALA A 36 -11.12 1.36 6.86
C ALA A 36 -12.62 1.65 7.10
N ASP A 37 -13.16 1.33 8.27
CA ASP A 37 -14.57 1.49 8.65
C ASP A 37 -14.95 2.93 9.07
N ARG A 38 -13.98 3.81 9.19
CA ARG A 38 -14.22 5.25 9.40
C ARG A 38 -14.87 5.77 8.12
N ASN A 39 -16.03 6.42 8.22
CA ASN A 39 -16.76 7.03 7.09
C ASN A 39 -16.00 8.23 6.49
N ASP A 40 -14.79 7.98 6.01
CA ASP A 40 -13.78 8.93 5.59
C ASP A 40 -13.05 8.34 4.37
N ASP A 41 -13.40 8.86 3.20
CA ASP A 41 -12.95 8.35 1.91
C ASP A 41 -11.64 9.03 1.43
N ARG A 42 -11.02 9.88 2.25
CA ARG A 42 -9.88 10.73 1.82
C ARG A 42 -8.73 9.94 1.21
N VAL A 43 -8.42 8.77 1.76
CA VAL A 43 -7.32 7.91 1.28
C VAL A 43 -7.74 7.24 -0.02
N ALA A 44 -8.97 6.74 -0.12
CA ALA A 44 -9.50 6.14 -1.34
C ALA A 44 -9.57 7.16 -2.49
N VAL A 45 -10.03 8.39 -2.21
CA VAL A 45 -10.04 9.51 -3.16
C VAL A 45 -8.62 9.82 -3.64
N TYR A 46 -7.68 10.02 -2.71
CA TYR A 46 -6.29 10.30 -3.05
C TYR A 46 -5.64 9.18 -3.88
N CYS A 47 -5.80 7.92 -3.49
CA CYS A 47 -5.25 6.79 -4.23
C CYS A 47 -5.82 6.72 -5.65
N ARG A 48 -7.13 6.94 -5.83
CA ARG A 48 -7.77 6.98 -7.14
C ARG A 48 -7.22 8.12 -8.01
N GLU A 49 -7.15 9.33 -7.49
CA GLU A 49 -6.61 10.50 -8.21
C GLU A 49 -5.13 10.35 -8.56
N ALA A 50 -4.36 9.72 -7.67
CA ALA A 50 -2.96 9.45 -7.89
C ALA A 50 -2.69 8.22 -8.77
N GLY A 51 -3.71 7.45 -9.15
CA GLY A 51 -3.54 6.21 -9.92
C GLY A 51 -2.81 5.10 -9.15
N ILE A 52 -3.00 5.04 -7.83
CA ILE A 52 -2.36 4.07 -6.94
C ILE A 52 -3.34 2.93 -6.65
N PRO A 53 -2.95 1.67 -6.86
CA PRO A 53 -3.83 0.54 -6.57
C PRO A 53 -4.00 0.37 -5.05
N VAL A 54 -5.25 0.32 -4.61
CA VAL A 54 -5.61 -0.13 -3.26
C VAL A 54 -5.71 -1.65 -3.28
N LEU A 55 -4.84 -2.33 -2.53
CA LEU A 55 -4.69 -3.78 -2.51
C LEU A 55 -5.65 -4.47 -1.53
N ALA A 56 -5.97 -3.80 -0.42
CA ALA A 56 -6.92 -4.29 0.58
C ALA A 56 -7.39 -3.15 1.48
N GLU A 57 -8.59 -3.34 2.04
CA GLU A 57 -9.13 -2.54 3.14
C GLU A 57 -9.38 -3.48 4.33
N ILE A 58 -8.81 -3.15 5.49
CA ILE A 58 -8.93 -3.91 6.72
C ILE A 58 -9.75 -3.07 7.71
N PRO A 59 -10.90 -3.55 8.21
CA PRO A 59 -11.73 -2.80 9.15
C PRO A 59 -11.07 -2.69 10.55
N ASP A 60 -11.46 -1.69 11.34
CA ASP A 60 -11.05 -1.58 12.75
C ASP A 60 -11.79 -2.61 13.62
N ASP A 61 -11.24 -3.82 13.66
CA ASP A 61 -11.81 -4.92 14.44
C ASP A 61 -11.00 -5.15 15.72
N ARG A 62 -11.61 -4.86 16.87
CA ARG A 62 -11.00 -5.06 18.19
C ARG A 62 -10.58 -6.52 18.44
N ARG A 63 -11.27 -7.49 17.84
CA ARG A 63 -10.92 -8.92 17.97
C ARG A 63 -9.53 -9.20 17.43
N VAL A 64 -9.08 -8.46 16.41
CA VAL A 64 -7.73 -8.56 15.84
C VAL A 64 -6.68 -8.08 16.84
N ALA A 65 -6.92 -6.95 17.50
CA ALA A 65 -6.01 -6.41 18.52
C ALA A 65 -5.91 -7.34 19.75
N GLU A 66 -7.02 -7.96 20.14
CA GLU A 66 -7.06 -8.94 21.23
C GLU A 66 -6.32 -10.25 20.87
N ALA A 67 -6.48 -10.77 19.65
CA ALA A 67 -5.71 -11.92 19.18
C ALA A 67 -4.21 -11.62 19.16
N TYR A 68 -3.84 -10.47 18.60
CA TYR A 68 -2.45 -10.02 18.55
C TYR A 68 -1.82 -9.89 19.94
N SER A 69 -2.55 -9.38 20.95
CA SER A 69 -2.02 -9.24 22.32
C SER A 69 -1.76 -10.57 23.03
N ARG A 70 -2.39 -11.66 22.55
CA ARG A 70 -2.11 -13.04 22.99
C ARG A 70 -1.03 -13.75 22.16
N GLY A 71 -0.45 -13.07 21.16
CA GLY A 71 0.52 -13.67 20.23
C GLY A 71 -0.11 -14.61 19.20
N GLU A 72 -1.42 -14.54 19.01
CA GLU A 72 -2.14 -15.35 18.01
C GLU A 72 -2.14 -14.63 16.65
N LEU A 73 -2.00 -15.41 15.57
CA LEU A 73 -2.16 -14.88 14.22
C LEU A 73 -3.63 -14.58 13.95
N MET A 74 -3.90 -13.42 13.36
CA MET A 74 -5.26 -12.99 13.02
C MET A 74 -6.02 -14.02 12.17
N VAL A 75 -5.37 -14.64 11.19
CA VAL A 75 -6.02 -15.63 10.29
C VAL A 75 -6.34 -16.97 10.96
N ASP A 76 -5.76 -17.22 12.14
CA ASP A 76 -6.03 -18.41 12.95
C ASP A 76 -7.11 -18.09 13.99
N ALA A 77 -7.05 -16.93 14.62
CA ALA A 77 -8.05 -16.47 15.58
C ALA A 77 -9.38 -16.04 14.92
N LEU A 78 -9.32 -15.48 13.71
CA LEU A 78 -10.45 -14.95 12.95
C LEU A 78 -10.39 -15.46 11.49
N PRO A 79 -10.86 -16.69 11.24
CA PRO A 79 -10.79 -17.33 9.93
C PRO A 79 -11.45 -16.54 8.79
N GLU A 80 -12.39 -15.63 9.10
CA GLU A 80 -13.02 -14.75 8.13
C GLU A 80 -12.01 -13.83 7.39
N TYR A 81 -10.86 -13.52 8.00
CA TYR A 81 -9.81 -12.72 7.37
C TYR A 81 -8.95 -13.51 6.39
N ARG A 82 -9.00 -14.84 6.40
CA ARG A 82 -8.13 -15.69 5.57
C ARG A 82 -8.24 -15.34 4.09
N THR A 83 -9.47 -15.28 3.58
CA THR A 83 -9.74 -14.94 2.17
C THR A 83 -9.20 -13.56 1.79
N LEU A 84 -9.27 -12.58 2.71
CA LEU A 84 -8.73 -11.24 2.47
C LEU A 84 -7.21 -11.29 2.30
N PHE A 85 -6.50 -11.99 3.20
CA PHE A 85 -5.04 -12.08 3.14
C PHE A 85 -4.53 -12.94 1.98
N GLU A 86 -5.27 -13.99 1.60
CA GLU A 86 -4.95 -14.77 0.40
C GLU A 86 -5.03 -13.92 -0.87
N ARG A 87 -6.08 -13.11 -1.02
CA ARG A 87 -6.22 -12.17 -2.14
C ARG A 87 -5.12 -11.11 -2.13
N LEU A 88 -4.87 -10.51 -0.97
CA LEU A 88 -3.80 -9.53 -0.79
C LEU A 88 -2.43 -10.11 -1.20
N TYR A 89 -2.13 -11.34 -0.79
CA TYR A 89 -0.90 -12.03 -1.19
C TYR A 89 -0.78 -12.19 -2.71
N VAL A 90 -1.86 -12.64 -3.36
CA VAL A 90 -1.90 -12.81 -4.83
C VAL A 90 -1.67 -11.47 -5.55
N ASP A 91 -2.30 -10.40 -5.09
CA ASP A 91 -2.19 -9.09 -5.72
C ASP A 91 -0.80 -8.46 -5.50
N ILE A 92 -0.19 -8.65 -4.33
CA ILE A 92 1.21 -8.28 -4.07
C ILE A 92 2.15 -9.07 -5.00
N ALA A 93 1.93 -10.38 -5.16
CA ALA A 93 2.75 -11.22 -6.02
C ALA A 93 2.66 -10.79 -7.49
N ARG A 94 1.47 -10.44 -7.97
CA ARG A 94 1.23 -9.89 -9.31
C ARG A 94 1.95 -8.55 -9.51
N LEU A 95 1.82 -7.65 -8.55
CA LEU A 95 2.48 -6.35 -8.57
C LEU A 95 4.01 -6.49 -8.64
N ALA A 96 4.58 -7.40 -7.84
CA ALA A 96 6.01 -7.68 -7.84
C ALA A 96 6.48 -8.36 -9.16
N ALA A 97 5.66 -9.24 -9.74
CA ALA A 97 5.97 -9.90 -11.00
C ALA A 97 5.91 -8.93 -12.20
N GLY A 98 4.96 -7.98 -12.20
CA GLY A 98 4.84 -6.94 -13.23
C GLY A 98 6.09 -6.07 -13.33
N ALA A 99 6.66 -5.67 -12.21
CA ALA A 99 7.90 -4.88 -12.21
C ALA A 99 9.13 -5.63 -12.69
N ARG A 100 9.23 -6.94 -12.42
CA ARG A 100 10.34 -7.75 -12.94
C ARG A 100 10.30 -7.90 -14.47
N ARG A 101 9.14 -7.65 -15.10
CA ARG A 101 8.98 -7.70 -16.56
C ARG A 101 9.18 -6.34 -17.24
N ALA A 102 9.12 -5.24 -16.49
CA ALA A 102 9.54 -3.94 -17.01
C ALA A 102 11.07 -3.96 -17.07
N GLU A 103 11.63 -4.16 -18.26
CA GLU A 103 13.08 -4.05 -18.49
C GLU A 103 13.62 -2.74 -17.87
N PRO A 104 14.85 -2.74 -17.32
CA PRO A 104 15.48 -1.50 -16.92
C PRO A 104 15.54 -0.59 -18.15
N ARG A 105 15.01 0.64 -18.05
CA ARG A 105 15.28 1.64 -19.07
C ARG A 105 16.80 1.78 -19.18
N PRO A 106 17.40 1.67 -20.37
CA PRO A 106 18.82 1.96 -20.50
C PRO A 106 19.04 3.40 -20.06
N ASP A 107 20.03 3.60 -19.17
CA ASP A 107 20.36 4.88 -18.55
C ASP A 107 20.41 6.01 -19.59
N GLY A 108 19.36 6.83 -19.59
CA GLY A 108 19.17 7.93 -20.52
C GLY A 108 19.82 9.20 -20.00
N GLN A 109 21.10 9.36 -20.33
CA GLN A 109 21.81 10.62 -20.55
C GLN A 109 21.53 11.78 -19.57
N ALA A 110 22.52 11.99 -18.69
CA ALA A 110 23.02 13.27 -18.20
C ALA A 110 22.18 14.51 -18.56
N ARG A 111 21.44 15.03 -17.58
CA ARG A 111 21.05 16.44 -17.57
C ARG A 111 22.30 17.31 -17.42
N LYS A 112 23.00 17.57 -18.52
CA LYS A 112 23.88 18.75 -18.64
C LYS A 112 22.99 19.98 -18.59
N ARG A 113 22.80 20.55 -17.40
CA ARG A 113 22.40 21.95 -17.30
C ARG A 113 23.63 22.79 -17.59
N SER A 114 23.67 23.27 -18.83
CA SER A 114 24.63 24.25 -19.33
C SER A 114 24.64 25.46 -18.39
N PHE A 115 25.83 25.85 -17.98
CA PHE A 115 26.14 27.24 -17.69
C PHE A 115 25.79 28.05 -18.94
N LEU A 116 24.92 29.04 -18.77
CA LEU A 116 24.93 30.41 -19.30
C LEU A 116 23.65 31.10 -18.82
#